data_AF-A0A1I0TBP7-F1
#
_entry.id   AF-A0A1I0TBP7-F1
#
_cell.length_a   1.000
_cell.length_b   1.000
_cell.length_c   1.000
_cell.angle_alpha   90.00
_cell.angle_beta   90.00
_cell.angle_gamma   90.00
#
_symmetry.space_group_name_H-M   'P 1'
#
loop_
_entity.id
_entity.type
_entity.pdbx_description
1 polymer ?
#
loop_
_entity_poly.entity_id
_entity_poly.type
_entity_poly.pdbx_seq_one_letter_code
_entity_poly.pdbx_strand_id
1 'polypeptide(L)'
;MVKLSHEQLAVIQQYVALLETIEEGFAYVCESFTNYERTQGDVVLADIFMAFGQIDETNRSSLARFFADDRAVLEEIARFSAVADEAWKLDGKLHDPNAKQQIVEKHVAPAFEAWKVSVMQHLRPYVEQ
;
A
#
# COMPACT_ATOMS: atom_id res chain seq x y z
N MET A 1 -21.25 -0.83 10.87
CA MET A 1 -20.59 0.08 9.92
C MET A 1 -20.78 1.50 10.39
N VAL A 2 -19.72 2.29 10.29
CA VAL A 2 -19.75 3.73 10.58
C VAL A 2 -20.54 4.44 9.47
N LYS A 3 -21.34 5.46 9.81
CA LYS A 3 -22.03 6.27 8.81
C LYS A 3 -21.10 7.37 8.31
N LEU A 4 -20.57 7.20 7.10
CA LEU A 4 -19.68 8.16 6.46
C LEU A 4 -20.46 9.19 5.61
N SER A 5 -19.96 10.42 5.56
CA SER A 5 -20.45 11.44 4.62
C SER A 5 -20.06 11.10 3.18
N HIS A 6 -20.67 11.76 2.20
CA HIS A 6 -20.31 11.57 0.79
C HIS A 6 -18.84 11.90 0.52
N GLU A 7 -18.31 12.97 1.13
CA GLU A 7 -16.90 13.35 1.02
C GLU A 7 -15.98 12.29 1.65
N GLN A 8 -16.37 11.74 2.79
CA GLN A 8 -15.60 10.67 3.44
C GLN A 8 -15.60 9.39 2.60
N LEU A 9 -16.74 9.03 2.00
CA LEU A 9 -16.82 7.89 1.07
C LEU A 9 -15.94 8.09 -0.16
N ALA A 10 -15.89 9.30 -0.73
CA ALA A 10 -15.00 9.60 -1.85
C ALA A 10 -13.51 9.41 -1.49
N VAL A 11 -13.11 9.79 -0.27
CA VAL A 11 -11.75 9.53 0.23
C VAL A 11 -11.48 8.03 0.35
N ILE A 12 -12.43 7.24 0.86
CA ILE A 12 -12.27 5.77 0.94
C ILE A 12 -12.16 5.15 -0.46
N GLN A 13 -12.96 5.59 -1.43
CA GLN A 13 -12.89 5.11 -2.81
C GLN A 13 -11.53 5.41 -3.45
N GLN A 14 -11.02 6.63 -3.30
CA GLN A 14 -9.70 7.01 -3.81
C GLN A 14 -8.58 6.23 -3.11
N TYR A 15 -8.69 6.03 -1.81
CA TYR A 15 -7.74 5.25 -1.03
C TYR A 15 -7.68 3.80 -1.52
N VAL A 16 -8.85 3.15 -1.70
CA VAL A 16 -8.91 1.79 -2.23
C VAL A 16 -8.33 1.72 -3.65
N ALA A 17 -8.68 2.66 -4.54
CA ALA A 17 -8.12 2.71 -5.88
C ALA A 17 -6.58 2.85 -5.87
N LEU A 18 -6.03 3.60 -4.92
CA LEU A 18 -4.58 3.71 -4.73
C LEU A 18 -3.98 2.37 -4.30
N LEU A 19 -4.63 1.62 -3.41
CA LEU A 19 -4.16 0.29 -2.99
C LEU A 19 -4.11 -0.71 -4.15
N GLU A 20 -5.14 -0.72 -5.00
CA GLU A 20 -5.17 -1.52 -6.22
C GLU A 20 -4.03 -1.11 -7.18
N THR A 21 -3.85 0.19 -7.40
CA THR A 21 -2.77 0.72 -8.26
C THR A 21 -1.37 0.29 -7.78
N ILE A 22 -1.15 0.27 -6.46
CA ILE A 22 0.14 -0.15 -5.89
C ILE A 22 0.37 -1.65 -6.04
N GLU A 23 -0.65 -2.48 -5.86
CA GLU A 23 -0.57 -3.93 -6.09
C GLU A 23 -0.18 -4.22 -7.56
N GLU A 24 -0.84 -3.57 -8.51
CA GLU A 24 -0.49 -3.64 -9.93
C GLU A 24 0.95 -3.14 -10.19
N GLY A 25 1.34 -2.06 -9.53
CA GLY A 25 2.71 -1.55 -9.57
C GLY A 25 3.74 -2.57 -9.08
N PHE A 26 3.49 -3.24 -7.97
CA PHE A 26 4.37 -4.30 -7.47
C PHE A 26 4.45 -5.47 -8.44
N ALA A 27 3.32 -5.89 -9.04
CA ALA A 27 3.33 -6.94 -10.05
C ALA A 27 4.21 -6.56 -11.25
N TYR A 28 4.12 -5.30 -11.72
CA TYR A 28 4.98 -4.78 -12.78
C TYR A 28 6.47 -4.77 -12.36
N VAL A 29 6.79 -4.30 -11.16
CA VAL A 29 8.18 -4.25 -10.65
C VAL A 29 8.77 -5.65 -10.58
N CYS A 30 8.04 -6.61 -10.01
CA CYS A 30 8.47 -8.01 -9.94
C CYS A 30 8.71 -8.60 -11.33
N GLU A 31 7.80 -8.34 -12.29
CA GLU A 31 8.00 -8.78 -13.67
C GLU A 31 9.27 -8.16 -14.29
N SER A 32 9.54 -6.89 -13.99
CA SER A 32 10.68 -6.14 -14.56
C SER A 32 12.06 -6.66 -14.16
N PHE A 33 12.18 -7.43 -13.07
CA PHE A 33 13.46 -8.03 -12.70
C PHE A 33 13.91 -9.13 -13.68
N THR A 34 12.97 -9.73 -14.43
CA THR A 34 13.28 -10.83 -15.36
C THR A 34 12.88 -10.53 -16.81
N ASN A 35 11.94 -9.60 -17.03
CA ASN A 35 11.52 -9.17 -18.34
C ASN A 35 12.16 -7.83 -18.75
N TYR A 36 13.17 -7.88 -19.62
CA TYR A 36 13.89 -6.70 -20.09
C TYR A 36 13.06 -5.72 -20.94
N GLU A 37 11.86 -6.10 -21.39
CA GLU A 37 10.94 -5.17 -22.06
C GLU A 37 10.27 -4.20 -21.08
N ARG A 38 10.28 -4.52 -19.78
CA ARG A 38 9.76 -3.67 -18.70
C ARG A 38 10.84 -2.70 -18.22
N THR A 39 11.02 -1.61 -18.96
CA THR A 39 12.13 -0.66 -18.74
C THR A 39 11.91 0.31 -17.57
N GLN A 40 10.72 0.32 -16.97
CA GLN A 40 10.34 1.34 -15.97
C GLN A 40 10.28 0.81 -14.53
N GLY A 41 10.83 -0.39 -14.25
CA GLY A 41 10.77 -1.01 -12.92
C GLY A 41 11.20 -0.10 -11.77
N ASP A 42 12.33 0.60 -11.95
CA ASP A 42 12.84 1.53 -10.92
C ASP A 42 11.97 2.77 -10.74
N VAL A 43 11.34 3.27 -11.81
CA VAL A 43 10.42 4.41 -11.75
C VAL A 43 9.16 4.02 -11.00
N VAL A 44 8.55 2.89 -11.38
CA VAL A 44 7.34 2.37 -10.72
C VAL A 44 7.61 2.07 -9.25
N LEU A 45 8.77 1.51 -8.91
CA LEU A 45 9.14 1.26 -7.51
C LEU A 45 9.27 2.57 -6.70
N ALA A 46 9.83 3.63 -7.29
CA ALA A 46 9.88 4.94 -6.65
C ALA A 46 8.49 5.56 -6.46
N ASP A 47 7.60 5.42 -7.45
CA ASP A 47 6.21 5.89 -7.38
C ASP A 47 5.43 5.16 -6.27
N ILE A 48 5.65 3.85 -6.09
CA ILE A 48 5.08 3.07 -4.99
C ILE A 48 5.54 3.62 -3.64
N PHE A 49 6.81 3.95 -3.46
CA PHE A 49 7.29 4.51 -2.19
C PHE A 49 6.76 5.92 -1.92
N MET A 50 6.55 6.74 -2.95
CA MET A 50 5.84 8.00 -2.79
C MET A 50 4.38 7.77 -2.36
N ALA A 51 3.71 6.78 -2.94
CA ALA A 51 2.35 6.40 -2.58
C ALA A 51 2.25 5.84 -1.15
N PHE A 52 3.28 5.16 -0.64
CA PHE A 52 3.34 4.74 0.77
C PHE A 52 3.27 5.93 1.73
N GLY A 53 3.94 7.05 1.40
CA GLY A 53 3.81 8.28 2.18
C GLY A 53 2.39 8.84 2.17
N GLN A 54 1.68 8.75 1.03
CA GLN A 54 0.28 9.16 0.94
C GLN A 54 -0.64 8.25 1.76
N ILE A 55 -0.40 6.94 1.75
CA ILE A 55 -1.12 5.97 2.58
C ILE A 55 -0.94 6.29 4.06
N ASP A 56 0.30 6.47 4.53
CA ASP A 56 0.57 6.76 5.93
C ASP A 56 -0.14 8.05 6.40
N GLU A 57 -0.05 9.11 5.61
CA GLU A 57 -0.72 10.37 5.92
C GLU A 57 -2.25 10.22 5.92
N THR A 58 -2.80 9.51 4.94
CA THR A 58 -4.25 9.27 4.84
C THR A 58 -4.76 8.40 5.99
N ASN A 59 -3.99 7.39 6.42
CA ASN A 59 -4.27 6.57 7.59
C ASN A 59 -4.35 7.42 8.85
N ARG A 60 -3.33 8.25 9.10
CA ARG A 60 -3.23 9.07 10.33
C ARG A 60 -4.24 10.23 10.38
N SER A 61 -4.46 10.92 9.27
CA SER A 61 -5.21 12.18 9.27
C SER A 61 -6.68 12.01 8.88
N SER A 62 -7.00 11.06 8.01
CA SER A 62 -8.36 10.85 7.49
C SER A 62 -9.02 9.61 8.08
N LEU A 63 -8.49 8.41 7.79
CA LEU A 63 -9.14 7.16 8.18
C LEU A 63 -9.24 7.03 9.71
N ALA A 64 -8.19 7.39 10.44
CA ALA A 64 -8.23 7.36 11.91
C ALA A 64 -9.35 8.23 12.51
N ARG A 65 -9.71 9.34 11.85
CA ARG A 65 -10.82 10.20 12.28
C ARG A 65 -12.17 9.65 11.85
N PHE A 66 -12.26 9.11 10.63
CA PHE A 66 -13.51 8.55 10.10
C PHE A 66 -13.96 7.34 10.91
N PHE A 67 -13.00 6.56 11.41
CA PHE A 67 -13.21 5.32 12.15
C PHE A 67 -12.80 5.42 13.62
N ALA A 68 -12.89 6.62 14.22
CA ALA A 68 -12.40 6.88 15.59
C ALA A 68 -12.98 5.92 16.66
N ASP A 69 -14.22 5.44 16.44
CA ASP A 69 -14.90 4.49 17.34
C ASP A 69 -14.81 3.02 16.87
N ASP A 70 -14.17 2.76 15.72
CA ASP A 70 -14.02 1.41 15.15
C ASP A 70 -12.59 0.89 15.36
N ARG A 71 -12.38 0.29 16.53
CA ARG A 71 -11.07 -0.22 16.96
C ARG A 71 -10.47 -1.23 15.98
N ALA A 72 -11.28 -2.04 15.31
CA ALA A 72 -10.78 -3.03 14.37
C ALA A 72 -10.11 -2.34 13.17
N VAL A 73 -10.77 -1.32 12.60
CA VAL A 73 -10.19 -0.54 11.50
C VAL A 73 -8.94 0.22 11.95
N LEU A 74 -8.96 0.81 13.14
CA LEU A 74 -7.80 1.53 13.69
C LEU A 74 -6.58 0.63 13.85
N GLU A 75 -6.78 -0.61 14.31
CA GLU A 75 -5.70 -1.59 14.43
C GLU A 75 -5.15 -2.00 13.05
N GLU A 76 -6.01 -2.19 12.04
CA GLU A 76 -5.56 -2.55 10.68
C GLU A 76 -4.80 -1.42 9.97
N ILE A 77 -5.27 -0.17 10.04
CA ILE A 77 -4.54 0.95 9.41
C ILE A 77 -3.18 1.21 10.08
N ALA A 78 -3.07 0.95 11.39
CA ALA A 78 -1.81 1.10 12.12
C ALA A 78 -0.77 0.05 11.72
N ARG A 79 -1.19 -1.14 11.29
CA ARG A 79 -0.30 -2.22 10.81
C ARG A 79 0.45 -1.87 9.52
N PHE A 80 0.06 -0.80 8.82
CA PHE A 80 0.83 -0.32 7.66
C PHE A 80 2.29 -0.01 8.01
N SER A 81 2.58 0.36 9.27
CA SER A 81 3.95 0.54 9.77
C SER A 81 4.85 -0.67 9.50
N ALA A 82 4.33 -1.90 9.60
CA ALA A 82 5.09 -3.10 9.30
C ALA A 82 5.47 -3.20 7.80
N VAL A 83 4.64 -2.68 6.89
CA VAL A 83 4.98 -2.59 5.46
C VAL A 83 6.13 -1.61 5.25
N ALA A 84 6.11 -0.48 5.96
CA ALA A 84 7.19 0.51 5.92
C ALA A 84 8.50 -0.07 6.47
N ASP A 85 8.47 -0.86 7.54
CA ASP A 85 9.63 -1.55 8.10
C ASP A 85 10.25 -2.55 7.10
N GLU A 86 9.42 -3.25 6.33
CA GLU A 86 9.91 -4.14 5.26
C GLU A 86 10.53 -3.33 4.12
N ALA A 87 9.96 -2.17 3.76
CA ALA A 87 10.53 -1.27 2.75
C ALA A 87 11.90 -0.69 3.17
N TRP A 88 12.10 -0.41 4.46
CA TRP A 88 13.39 0.04 5.00
C TRP A 88 14.54 -0.93 4.74
N LYS A 89 14.27 -2.21 4.48
CA LYS A 89 15.32 -3.19 4.13
C LYS A 89 16.05 -2.85 2.83
N LEU A 90 15.45 -2.04 1.95
CA LEU A 90 16.03 -1.54 0.71
C LEU A 90 17.01 -0.37 0.90
N ASP A 91 17.07 0.22 2.09
CA ASP A 91 17.98 1.31 2.37
C ASP A 91 19.43 0.89 2.08
N GLY A 92 20.15 1.73 1.34
CA GLY A 92 21.50 1.44 0.84
C GLY A 92 21.62 0.31 -0.20
N LYS A 93 20.52 -0.33 -0.62
CA LYS A 93 20.53 -1.50 -1.53
C LYS A 93 19.83 -1.29 -2.88
N LEU A 94 19.26 -0.12 -3.13
CA LEU A 94 18.54 0.18 -4.39
C LEU A 94 19.42 0.02 -5.65
N HIS A 95 20.74 0.19 -5.52
CA HIS A 95 21.71 0.04 -6.61
C HIS A 95 22.24 -1.39 -6.79
N ASP A 96 21.90 -2.33 -5.90
CA ASP A 96 22.21 -3.75 -6.05
C ASP A 96 20.98 -4.47 -6.62
N PRO A 97 20.97 -4.87 -7.91
CA PRO A 97 19.81 -5.46 -8.55
C PRO A 97 19.34 -6.76 -7.87
N ASN A 98 20.27 -7.59 -7.40
CA ASN A 98 19.94 -8.86 -6.76
C ASN A 98 19.33 -8.63 -5.36
N ALA A 99 19.95 -7.75 -4.57
CA ALA A 99 19.42 -7.42 -3.26
C ALA A 99 18.04 -6.73 -3.37
N LYS A 100 17.90 -5.78 -4.29
CA LYS A 100 16.64 -5.08 -4.58
C LYS A 100 15.53 -6.08 -4.96
N GLN A 101 15.80 -6.98 -5.92
CA GLN A 101 14.83 -8.00 -6.32
C GLN A 101 14.41 -8.87 -5.13
N GLN A 102 15.37 -9.43 -4.41
CA GLN A 102 15.07 -10.31 -3.27
C GLN A 102 14.25 -9.61 -2.19
N ILE A 103 14.54 -8.34 -1.92
CA ILE A 103 13.80 -7.58 -0.91
C ILE A 103 12.40 -7.22 -1.41
N VAL A 104 12.24 -6.75 -2.64
CA VAL A 104 10.91 -6.44 -3.18
C VAL A 104 10.03 -7.68 -3.22
N GLU A 105 10.51 -8.78 -3.81
CA GLU A 105 9.71 -10.00 -4.03
C GLU A 105 9.40 -10.77 -2.74
N LYS A 106 10.31 -10.78 -1.76
CA LYS A 106 10.16 -11.62 -0.55
C LYS A 106 9.74 -10.87 0.70
N HIS A 107 9.82 -9.53 0.67
CA HIS A 107 9.56 -8.70 1.84
C HIS A 107 8.49 -7.66 1.55
N VAL A 108 8.78 -6.68 0.69
CA VAL A 108 7.93 -5.49 0.57
C VAL A 108 6.59 -5.80 -0.09
N ALA A 109 6.59 -6.44 -1.26
CA ALA A 109 5.35 -6.72 -1.98
C ALA A 109 4.45 -7.70 -1.19
N PRO A 110 4.95 -8.81 -0.61
CA PRO A 110 4.11 -9.69 0.23
C PRO A 110 3.58 -9.01 1.49
N ALA A 111 4.36 -8.12 2.12
CA ALA A 111 3.90 -7.40 3.31
C ALA A 111 2.78 -6.41 2.96
N PHE A 112 2.93 -5.67 1.87
CA PHE A 112 1.89 -4.79 1.35
C PHE A 112 0.61 -5.57 1.02
N GLU A 113 0.73 -6.67 0.28
CA GLU A 113 -0.39 -7.53 -0.12
C GLU A 113 -1.17 -8.03 1.11
N ALA A 114 -0.47 -8.59 2.09
CA ALA A 114 -1.10 -9.11 3.31
C ALA A 114 -1.84 -8.02 4.09
N TRP A 115 -1.24 -6.84 4.20
CA TRP A 115 -1.88 -5.70 4.85
C TRP A 115 -3.07 -5.16 4.03
N LYS A 116 -2.95 -5.03 2.71
CA LYS A 116 -4.02 -4.61 1.79
C LYS A 116 -5.23 -5.52 1.95
N VAL A 117 -5.03 -6.84 1.87
CA VAL A 117 -6.11 -7.83 2.04
C VAL A 117 -6.82 -7.64 3.38
N SER A 118 -6.06 -7.42 4.46
CA SER A 118 -6.61 -7.22 5.80
C SER A 118 -7.46 -5.94 5.90
N VAL A 119 -6.91 -4.78 5.51
CA VAL A 119 -7.63 -3.49 5.59
C VAL A 119 -8.84 -3.47 4.65
N MET A 120 -8.76 -4.12 3.48
CA MET A 120 -9.84 -4.19 2.51
C MET A 120 -11.07 -4.95 3.02
N GLN A 121 -10.91 -5.91 3.93
CA GLN A 121 -12.05 -6.59 4.57
C GLN A 121 -12.96 -5.60 5.33
N HIS A 122 -12.38 -4.50 5.82
CA HIS A 122 -13.11 -3.46 6.51
C HIS A 122 -13.61 -2.34 5.59
N LEU A 123 -12.86 -2.04 4.52
CA LEU A 123 -13.18 -0.92 3.64
C LEU A 123 -14.15 -1.26 2.50
N ARG A 124 -14.16 -2.51 2.00
CA ARG A 124 -15.04 -2.95 0.89
C ARG A 124 -16.51 -2.55 1.03
N PRO A 125 -17.16 -2.68 2.21
CA PRO A 125 -18.57 -2.30 2.36
C PRO A 125 -18.88 -0.83 2.05
N TYR A 126 -17.86 0.04 2.04
CA TYR A 126 -18.02 1.46 1.72
C TYR A 126 -17.82 1.77 0.23
N VAL A 127 -17.23 0.85 -0.54
CA VAL A 127 -16.88 1.03 -1.96
C VAL A 127 -17.88 0.34 -2.89
N GLU A 128 -18.43 -0.80 -2.46
CA GLU A 128 -19.32 -1.66 -3.26
C GLU A 128 -20.83 -1.35 -3.05
N GLN A 129 -21.17 -0.10 -2.71
CA GLN A 129 -22.55 0.32 -2.43
C GLN A 129 -23.45 0.39 -3.67
#